data_AF-A0A4Q5WNY6-F1
#
_entry.id   AF-A0A4Q5WNY6-F1
#
_cell.length_a   1.000
_cell.length_b   1.000
_cell.length_c   1.000
_cell.angle_alpha   90.00
_cell.angle_beta   90.00
_cell.angle_gamma   90.00
#
_symmetry.space_group_name_H-M   'P 1'
#
loop_
_entity.id
_entity.type
_entity.pdbx_description
1 polymer ?
#
loop_
_entity_poly.entity_id
_entity_poly.type
_entity_poly.pdbx_seq_one_letter_code
_entity_poly.pdbx_strand_id
1 'polypeptide(L)' 'MAPDIKAFLDRKVREYNTPAFIAADPVSVPHRFTQKADIEIAGFFAALFAWGNRPTILRKAGELMNLMDGAPR' A
#
# COMPACT_ATOMS: atom_id res chain seq x y z
N MET A 1 25.31 21.49 17.82
CA MET A 1 25.35 20.30 16.94
C MET A 1 23.94 20.07 16.45
N ALA A 2 23.69 20.12 15.14
CA ALA A 2 22.37 19.79 14.60
C ALA A 2 22.01 18.36 15.05
N PRO A 3 20.74 18.07 15.42
CA PRO A 3 20.34 16.70 15.71
C PRO A 3 20.70 15.80 14.54
N ASP A 4 21.31 14.65 14.82
CA ASP A 4 21.63 13.66 13.81
C ASP A 4 20.33 13.09 13.24
N ILE A 5 19.86 13.72 12.15
CA ILE A 5 18.61 13.40 11.49
C ILE A 5 18.59 11.96 11.00
N LYS A 6 19.75 11.40 10.65
CA LYS A 6 19.86 10.00 10.22
C LYS A 6 19.53 9.07 11.38
N ALA A 7 20.14 9.28 12.55
CA ALA A 7 19.86 8.48 13.73
C ALA A 7 18.38 8.56 14.14
N PHE A 8 17.76 9.73 14.01
CA PHE A 8 16.33 9.91 14.24
C PHE A 8 15.46 9.10 13.26
N LEU A 9 15.73 9.20 11.95
CA LEU A 9 14.98 8.48 10.91
C LEU A 9 15.17 6.96 11.04
N ASP A 10 16.39 6.48 11.28
CA ASP A 10 16.67 5.06 11.48
C ASP A 10 15.89 4.48 12.67
N ARG A 11 15.74 5.25 13.76
CA ARG A 11 14.90 4.86 14.90
C ARG A 11 13.43 4.80 14.51
N LYS A 12 12.93 5.77 13.74
CA LYS A 12 11.53 5.81 13.30
C LYS A 12 11.18 4.69 12.33
N VAL A 13 12.11 4.31 11.45
CA VAL A 13 11.96 3.11 10.60
C VAL A 13 11.84 1.86 11.46
N ARG A 14 12.70 1.68 12.48
CA ARG A 14 12.59 0.53 13.38
C ARG A 14 11.26 0.50 14.17
N GLU A 15 10.69 1.65 14.48
CA GLU A 15 9.44 1.78 15.23
C GLU A 15 8.20 1.50 14.38
N TYR A 16 8.17 1.97 13.13
CA TYR A 16 6.96 1.96 12.31
C TYR A 16 7.00 1.03 11.08
N ASN A 17 8.16 0.51 10.68
CA ASN A 17 8.25 -0.42 9.55
C ASN A 17 7.86 -1.84 9.97
N THR A 18 6.57 -2.05 10.21
CA THR A 18 6.00 -3.35 10.59
C THR A 18 4.87 -3.75 9.64
N PRO A 19 4.73 -5.05 9.30
CA PRO A 19 3.63 -5.56 8.48
C PRO A 19 2.23 -5.24 9.03
N ALA A 20 2.10 -4.93 10.33
CA ALA A 20 0.83 -4.55 10.94
C ALA A 20 0.16 -3.34 10.25
N PHE A 21 0.94 -2.45 9.62
CA PHE A 21 0.40 -1.31 8.89
C PHE A 21 -0.18 -1.68 7.53
N ILE A 22 0.18 -2.83 6.95
CA ILE A 22 -0.25 -3.24 5.61
C ILE A 22 -1.78 -3.34 5.54
N ALA A 23 -2.42 -3.97 6.53
CA ALA A 23 -3.85 -4.26 6.50
C ALA A 23 -4.74 -3.01 6.33
N ALA A 24 -4.30 -1.87 6.87
CA ALA A 24 -5.03 -0.60 6.77
C ALA A 24 -4.50 0.31 5.65
N ASP A 25 -3.44 -0.08 4.95
CA ASP A 25 -2.78 0.74 3.95
C ASP A 25 -3.15 0.28 2.52
N PRO A 26 -3.21 1.19 1.52
CA PRO A 26 -3.45 0.81 0.12
C PRO A 26 -2.51 -0.29 -0.40
N VAL A 27 -1.31 -0.42 0.18
CA VAL A 27 -0.38 -1.51 -0.15
C VAL A 27 -0.95 -2.91 0.15
N SER A 28 -1.98 -3.05 0.99
CA SER A 28 -2.70 -4.32 1.17
C SER A 28 -3.29 -4.88 -0.13
N VAL A 29 -3.65 -4.03 -1.09
CA VAL A 29 -4.33 -4.45 -2.33
C VAL A 29 -3.42 -5.32 -3.21
N PRO A 30 -2.20 -4.91 -3.59
CA PRO A 30 -1.28 -5.78 -4.34
C PRO A 30 -0.87 -7.04 -3.58
N HIS A 31 -0.83 -7.01 -2.25
CA HIS A 31 -0.53 -8.19 -1.41
C HIS A 31 -1.60 -9.30 -1.48
N ARG A 32 -2.76 -9.02 -2.09
CA ARG A 32 -3.81 -10.04 -2.32
C ARG A 32 -3.49 -10.99 -3.48
N PHE A 33 -2.50 -10.66 -4.30
CA PHE A 33 -2.19 -11.39 -5.53
C PHE A 33 -0.83 -12.07 -5.45
N THR A 34 -0.65 -13.15 -6.22
CA THR A 34 0.59 -13.92 -6.29
C THR A 34 1.28 -13.84 -7.66
N GLN A 35 0.52 -13.53 -8.72
CA GLN A 35 1.05 -13.34 -10.06
C GLN A 35 1.65 -11.95 -10.19
N LYS A 36 2.86 -11.85 -10.77
CA LYS A 36 3.57 -10.57 -10.88
C LYS A 36 2.77 -9.50 -11.63
N ALA A 37 2.13 -9.87 -12.74
CA ALA A 37 1.31 -8.95 -13.52
C ALA A 37 0.13 -8.37 -12.70
N ASP A 38 -0.57 -9.22 -11.95
CA ASP A 38 -1.68 -8.80 -11.09
C ASP A 38 -1.19 -7.87 -9.96
N ILE A 39 -0.02 -8.17 -9.36
CA ILE A 39 0.61 -7.33 -8.34
C ILE A 39 0.98 -5.95 -8.90
N GLU A 40 1.55 -5.89 -10.10
CA GLU A 40 1.96 -4.65 -10.75
C GLU A 40 0.77 -3.76 -11.07
N ILE A 41 -0.29 -4.32 -11.68
CA ILE A 41 -1.51 -3.57 -12.03
C ILE A 41 -2.24 -3.11 -10.75
N ALA A 42 -2.41 -4.01 -9.77
CA ALA A 42 -3.02 -3.67 -8.49
C ALA A 42 -2.23 -2.60 -7.73
N GLY A 43 -0.90 -2.71 -7.73
CA GLY A 43 0.00 -1.73 -7.11
C GLY A 43 -0.09 -0.35 -7.77
N PHE A 44 -0.15 -0.32 -9.12
CA PHE A 44 -0.32 0.92 -9.87
C PHE A 44 -1.62 1.64 -9.49
N PHE A 45 -2.76 0.94 -9.49
CA PHE A 45 -4.03 1.55 -9.11
C PHE A 45 -4.12 1.91 -7.62
N ALA A 46 -3.56 1.09 -6.72
CA ALA A 46 -3.49 1.41 -5.31
C ALA A 46 -2.69 2.70 -5.05
N ALA A 47 -1.56 2.89 -5.75
CA ALA A 47 -0.78 4.11 -5.69
C ALA A 47 -1.53 5.32 -6.29
N LEU A 48 -2.21 5.13 -7.42
CA LEU A 48 -3.03 6.18 -8.04
C LEU A 48 -4.18 6.65 -7.13
N PHE A 49 -4.71 5.77 -6.27
CA PHE A 49 -5.77 6.14 -5.32
C PHE A 49 -5.24 6.63 -3.97
N ALA A 50 -3.94 6.58 -3.70
CA ALA A 50 -3.36 6.83 -2.37
C ALA A 50 -3.44 8.29 -1.86
N TRP A 51 -4.27 9.14 -2.49
CA TRP A 51 -4.53 10.52 -2.07
C TRP A 51 -5.99 10.66 -1.63
N GLY A 52 -6.21 10.83 -0.32
CA GLY A 52 -7.54 11.02 0.26
C GLY A 52 -7.79 10.17 1.50
N ASN A 53 -9.06 9.89 1.78
CA ASN A 53 -9.48 9.15 2.97
C ASN A 53 -9.21 7.65 2.81
N ARG A 54 -8.34 7.09 3.65
CA ARG A 54 -7.88 5.69 3.65
C ARG A 54 -9.01 4.64 3.44
N PRO A 55 -10.09 4.60 4.26
CA PRO A 55 -11.25 3.74 4.00
C PRO A 55 -11.82 3.84 2.58
N THR A 56 -11.96 5.05 2.03
CA THR A 56 -12.47 5.25 0.67
C THR A 56 -11.50 4.70 -0.36
N ILE A 57 -10.20 4.91 -0.16
CA ILE A 57 -9.13 4.42 -1.05
C ILE A 57 -9.18 2.89 -1.13
N LEU A 58 -9.19 2.21 0.03
CA LEU A 58 -9.24 0.75 0.09
C LEU A 58 -10.50 0.20 -0.57
N ARG A 59 -11.66 0.82 -0.31
CA ARG A 59 -12.92 0.44 -0.95
C ARG A 59 -12.85 0.60 -2.47
N LYS A 60 -12.36 1.73 -2.97
CA LYS A 60 -12.29 2.00 -4.41
C LYS A 60 -11.28 1.12 -5.14
N ALA A 61 -10.12 0.88 -4.54
CA ALA A 61 -9.16 -0.08 -5.05
C ALA A 61 -9.77 -1.49 -5.09
N GLY A 62 -10.45 -1.91 -4.02
CA GLY A 62 -11.14 -3.21 -3.95
C GLY A 62 -12.27 -3.36 -4.98
N GLU A 63 -13.11 -2.33 -5.15
CA GLU A 63 -14.16 -2.28 -6.18
C GLU A 63 -13.56 -2.46 -7.58
N LEU A 64 -12.47 -1.75 -7.90
CA LEU A 64 -11.80 -1.88 -9.19
C LEU A 64 -11.25 -3.29 -9.42
N MET A 65 -10.58 -3.87 -8.43
CA MET A 65 -10.07 -5.26 -8.55
C MET A 65 -11.20 -6.26 -8.77
N ASN A 66 -12.36 -6.05 -8.14
CA ASN A 66 -13.53 -6.90 -8.34
C ASN A 66 -14.16 -6.72 -9.73
N LEU A 67 -14.14 -5.49 -10.29
CA LEU A 67 -14.58 -5.22 -11.67
C LEU A 67 -13.64 -5.86 -12.72
N MET A 68 -12.42 -6.21 -12.32
CA MET A 68 -11.47 -7.00 -13.11
C MET A 68 -11.57 -8.50 -12.77
N ASP A 69 -12.71 -8.96 -12.25
CA ASP A 69 -12.95 -10.36 -11.85
C ASP A 69 -11.93 -10.94 -10.86
N GLY A 70 -11.25 -10.08 -10.09
CA GLY A 70 -10.17 -10.51 -9.20
C GLY A 70 -8.92 -11.00 -9.94
N ALA A 71 -8.79 -10.70 -11.23
CA ALA A 71 -7.61 -10.94 -12.06
C ALA A 71 -7.33 -9.69 -12.91
N PRO A 72 -6.61 -8.69 -12.37
CA PRO A 72 -6.34 -7.43 -13.05
C PRO A 72 -5.66 -7.52 -14.43
N ARG A 73 -4.98 -8.64 -14.72
CA ARG A 73 -4.31 -8.91 -16.00
C ARG A 73 -5.23 -9.40 -17.14
#